data_AF-A0A0G4GYK8-F1
#
_entry.id   AF-A0A0G4GYK8-F1
#
_cell.length_a   1.000
_cell.length_b   1.000
_cell.length_c   1.000
_cell.angle_alpha   90.00
_cell.angle_beta   90.00
_cell.angle_gamma   90.00
#
_symmetry.space_group_name_H-M   'P 1'
#
loop_
_entity.id
_entity.type
_entity.pdbx_description
1 polymer ?
#
loop_
_entity_poly.entity_id
_entity_poly.type
_entity_poly.pdbx_seq_one_letter_code
_entity_poly.pdbx_strand_id
1 'polypeptide(L)'
;MNGSRDSSVVLPPHLASPATMRGIDAAKRMVAELEKQAGIVNELRTNNGGQLTVTGPLDGEIEVNVGGTVLCVPRKPLLLPGVCESVIAYLLLYHLDGLPKDTEGRPFLDADPVYLEWLRDEITNVGVADAQGESHEIVLNPPHDTDVSSLFWHELFFSTKTGLGTLVTKDADESEAAATSKNPIDIIKASASDVEAAMTDLVEAEKELKRFHRAIGPFFKSPDGDDEIRSVRVLGKTVSTTEATLAHAGRDKRLYATFHSGASVSCIRPDHFTNVVDFARRQHCVSPGSIVKPPTAQNQQQLAVDCGMYGLSMETANSPVLWADELQWIIEATGKHNVTTTRLFKSSRDGFGYGPFLNKVVGKSGLLFALRDGDSHRFGCFVDGPLTPPDDPLQTNLYDVTVFFFSLSGAYETPTKIEISEERQSVEVAGTQGVVKTDKGEPRANMSIACGYLWLGFAQPGPAADLSSCHQWIKKDLLPNGYSCSIDSKGSGTLAQSMNFT
;
A
#
# COMPACT_ATOMS: atom_id res chain seq x y z
N MET A 1 21.08 -15.16 63.35
CA MET A 1 20.59 -13.93 64.01
C MET A 1 20.73 -12.80 63.01
N ASN A 2 19.60 -12.16 62.70
CA ASN A 2 19.42 -11.14 61.67
C ASN A 2 20.19 -9.85 61.95
N GLY A 3 20.54 -9.15 60.86
CA GLY A 3 21.00 -7.76 60.89
C GLY A 3 21.08 -7.15 59.50
N SER A 4 19.90 -6.87 58.92
CA SER A 4 19.71 -6.06 57.70
C SER A 4 20.31 -4.64 57.87
N ARG A 5 20.91 -4.11 56.81
CA ARG A 5 21.04 -2.66 56.59
C ARG A 5 20.80 -2.34 55.10
N ASP A 6 19.55 -2.00 54.83
CA ASP A 6 19.13 -1.14 53.72
C ASP A 6 19.93 0.16 53.71
N SER A 7 20.48 0.51 52.54
CA SER A 7 20.92 1.88 52.25
C SER A 7 19.94 2.49 51.25
N SER A 8 18.83 3.02 51.75
CA SER A 8 17.93 3.88 50.98
C SER A 8 18.62 5.23 50.71
N VAL A 9 18.80 5.59 49.44
CA VAL A 9 19.23 6.94 49.04
C VAL A 9 18.09 7.90 49.37
N VAL A 10 18.24 8.70 50.43
CA VAL A 10 17.25 9.70 50.85
C VAL A 10 17.42 10.95 49.99
N LEU A 11 16.39 11.27 49.19
CA LEU A 11 16.34 12.49 48.38
C LEU A 11 16.11 13.74 49.26
N PRO A 12 16.73 14.89 48.94
CA PRO A 12 16.54 16.16 49.65
C PRO A 12 15.06 16.62 49.75
N PRO A 13 14.64 17.29 50.85
CA PRO A 13 13.23 17.60 51.13
C PRO A 13 12.52 18.52 50.12
N HIS A 14 13.24 19.26 49.28
CA HIS A 14 12.66 20.09 48.22
C HIS A 14 12.33 19.29 46.94
N LEU A 15 12.80 18.05 46.81
CA LEU A 15 12.51 17.13 45.71
C LEU A 15 11.37 16.14 46.04
N ALA A 16 10.91 16.11 47.30
CA ALA A 16 9.88 15.20 47.81
C ALA A 16 8.45 15.76 47.73
N SER A 17 8.19 16.78 46.90
CA SER A 17 6.82 17.28 46.72
C SER A 17 5.99 16.27 45.88
N PRO A 18 4.69 16.08 46.18
CA PRO A 18 3.81 15.20 45.40
C PRO A 18 3.66 15.61 43.92
N ALA A 19 3.99 16.86 43.56
CA ALA A 19 4.00 17.34 42.18
C ALA A 19 5.29 16.91 41.46
N THR A 20 6.43 16.96 42.17
CA THR A 20 7.74 16.55 41.65
C THR A 20 7.80 15.04 41.41
N MET A 21 7.25 14.22 42.32
CA MET A 21 7.15 12.76 42.12
C MET A 21 6.24 12.39 40.95
N ARG A 22 5.10 13.07 40.78
CA ARG A 22 4.21 12.86 39.62
C ARG A 22 4.88 13.23 38.29
N GLY A 23 5.71 14.29 38.28
CA GLY A 23 6.51 14.67 37.12
C GLY A 23 7.56 13.61 36.76
N ILE A 24 8.24 13.03 37.75
CA ILE A 24 9.23 11.95 37.54
C ILE A 24 8.55 10.69 37.00
N ASP A 25 7.39 10.30 37.53
CA ASP A 25 6.64 9.13 37.07
C ASP A 25 6.03 9.33 35.66
N ALA A 26 5.72 10.56 35.28
CA ALA A 26 5.31 10.89 33.92
C ALA A 26 6.50 10.81 32.95
N ALA A 27 7.65 11.38 33.32
CA ALA A 27 8.87 11.31 32.50
C ALA A 27 9.35 9.86 32.29
N LYS A 28 9.34 9.02 33.34
CA LYS A 28 9.66 7.59 33.23
C LYS A 28 8.73 6.86 32.26
N ARG A 29 7.43 7.19 32.26
CA ARG A 29 6.46 6.61 31.32
C ARG A 29 6.71 7.06 29.88
N MET A 30 7.05 8.34 29.68
CA MET A 30 7.39 8.85 28.35
C MET A 30 8.65 8.17 27.78
N VAL A 31 9.69 8.00 28.60
CA VAL A 31 10.92 7.29 28.19
C VAL A 31 10.64 5.82 27.84
N ALA A 32 9.83 5.12 28.65
CA ALA A 32 9.46 3.74 28.36
C ALA A 32 8.66 3.60 27.05
N GLU A 33 7.76 4.55 26.76
CA GLU A 33 7.03 4.54 25.49
C GLU A 33 7.95 4.89 24.31
N LEU A 34 8.91 5.81 24.50
CA LEU A 34 9.91 6.14 23.48
C LEU A 34 10.78 4.91 23.13
N GLU A 35 11.27 4.19 24.14
CA GLU A 35 12.05 2.95 23.95
C GLU A 35 11.23 1.89 23.20
N LYS A 36 9.95 1.71 23.57
CA LYS A 36 9.04 0.80 22.89
C LYS A 36 8.83 1.20 21.43
N GLN A 37 8.59 2.48 21.16
CA GLN A 37 8.38 3.00 19.82
C GLN A 37 9.65 2.87 18.94
N ALA A 38 10.82 3.16 19.51
CA ALA A 38 12.10 2.93 18.85
C ALA A 38 12.33 1.43 18.55
N GLY A 39 11.87 0.54 19.44
CA GLY A 39 11.84 -0.90 19.21
C GLY A 39 11.00 -1.27 17.99
N ILE A 40 9.78 -0.75 17.87
CA ILE A 40 8.87 -0.98 16.73
C ILE A 40 9.51 -0.49 15.42
N VAL A 41 10.06 0.72 15.41
CA VAL A 41 10.71 1.31 14.22
C VAL A 41 11.90 0.46 13.77
N ASN A 42 12.75 0.03 14.72
CA ASN A 42 13.89 -0.83 14.42
C ASN A 42 13.45 -2.19 13.89
N GLU A 43 12.46 -2.81 14.53
CA GLU A 43 11.89 -4.08 14.10
C GLU A 43 11.33 -3.97 12.67
N LEU A 44 10.52 -2.94 12.39
CA LEU A 44 9.99 -2.67 11.06
C LEU A 44 11.11 -2.60 10.04
N ARG A 45 12.16 -1.80 10.29
CA ARG A 45 13.28 -1.68 9.35
C ARG A 45 13.99 -3.02 9.14
N THR A 46 14.22 -3.81 10.18
CA THR A 46 15.00 -5.05 10.06
C THR A 46 14.21 -6.24 9.50
N ASN A 47 12.88 -6.27 9.66
CA ASN A 47 12.04 -7.42 9.29
C ASN A 47 12.09 -7.79 7.80
N ASN A 48 12.43 -6.84 6.92
CA ASN A 48 12.57 -7.06 5.48
C ASN A 48 14.02 -6.91 4.99
N GLY A 49 15.00 -7.28 5.82
CA GLY A 49 16.42 -7.22 5.46
C GLY A 49 16.97 -5.79 5.35
N GLY A 50 16.31 -4.82 5.99
CA GLY A 50 16.80 -3.46 6.12
C GLY A 50 17.96 -3.36 7.11
N GLN A 51 18.94 -2.51 6.80
CA GLN A 51 20.13 -2.29 7.61
C GLN A 51 20.12 -0.89 8.26
N LEU A 52 20.80 -0.82 9.41
CA LEU A 52 20.99 0.40 10.19
C LEU A 52 21.90 1.43 9.53
N THR A 53 22.85 0.94 8.72
CA THR A 53 23.92 1.72 8.12
C THR A 53 24.02 1.39 6.63
N VAL A 54 24.56 2.34 5.86
CA VAL A 54 24.81 2.12 4.43
C VAL A 54 25.72 0.90 4.22
N THR A 55 25.32 0.04 3.29
CA THR A 55 26.04 -1.21 3.01
C THR A 55 27.25 -0.95 2.09
N GLY A 56 28.48 -1.16 2.58
CA GLY A 56 29.71 -1.11 1.77
C GLY A 56 30.36 0.28 1.66
N PRO A 57 31.51 0.38 0.96
CA PRO A 57 32.27 1.63 0.84
C PRO A 57 31.53 2.67 0.00
N LEU A 58 31.49 3.93 0.47
CA LEU A 58 30.76 5.03 -0.18
C LEU A 58 31.22 5.33 -1.62
N ASP A 59 32.50 5.11 -1.91
CA ASP A 59 33.09 5.28 -3.24
C ASP A 59 32.87 4.06 -4.15
N GLY A 60 32.17 3.03 -3.67
CA GLY A 60 31.91 1.80 -4.42
C GLY A 60 30.61 1.83 -5.22
N GLU A 61 30.40 0.79 -6.02
CA GLU A 61 29.20 0.57 -6.82
C GLU A 61 28.34 -0.58 -6.27
N ILE A 62 27.03 -0.50 -6.48
CA ILE A 62 26.08 -1.56 -6.19
C ILE A 62 25.77 -2.28 -7.51
N GLU A 63 26.14 -3.55 -7.60
CA GLU A 63 25.70 -4.41 -8.70
C GLU A 63 24.30 -4.94 -8.41
N VAL A 64 23.35 -4.63 -9.28
CA VAL A 64 21.95 -5.06 -9.17
C VAL A 64 21.49 -5.66 -10.50
N ASN A 65 20.83 -6.81 -10.44
CA ASN A 65 20.21 -7.44 -11.61
C ASN A 65 18.78 -6.90 -11.75
N VAL A 66 18.53 -6.07 -12.74
CA VAL A 66 17.20 -5.52 -13.05
C VAL A 66 16.62 -6.28 -14.22
N GLY A 67 15.61 -7.10 -13.98
CA GLY A 67 14.85 -7.77 -15.05
C GLY A 67 15.68 -8.63 -16.01
N GLY A 68 16.90 -9.05 -15.62
CA GLY A 68 17.85 -9.80 -16.45
C GLY A 68 19.07 -9.02 -16.94
N THR A 69 19.12 -7.71 -16.69
CA THR A 69 20.24 -6.81 -17.02
C THR A 69 20.96 -6.41 -15.74
N VAL A 70 22.28 -6.61 -15.68
CA VAL A 70 23.09 -6.20 -14.53
C VAL A 70 23.49 -4.74 -14.70
N LEU A 71 23.17 -3.92 -13.70
CA LEU A 71 23.51 -2.50 -13.63
C LEU A 71 24.46 -2.26 -12.45
N CYS A 72 25.40 -1.33 -12.63
CA CYS A 72 26.26 -0.83 -11.57
C CYS A 72 25.79 0.58 -11.20
N VAL A 73 25.33 0.77 -9.97
CA VAL A 73 24.84 2.05 -9.46
C VAL A 73 25.87 2.64 -8.49
N PRO A 74 26.36 3.87 -8.71
CA PRO A 74 27.33 4.48 -7.81
C PRO A 74 26.67 4.83 -6.47
N ARG A 75 27.32 4.52 -5.34
CA ARG A 75 26.75 4.79 -4.00
C ARG A 75 26.72 6.25 -3.63
N LYS A 76 27.83 6.98 -3.83
CA LYS A 76 27.94 8.39 -3.43
C LYS A 76 26.80 9.25 -3.98
N PRO A 77 26.42 9.17 -5.27
CA PRO A 77 25.33 9.99 -5.80
C PRO A 77 23.94 9.68 -5.22
N LEU A 78 23.71 8.47 -4.69
CA LEU A 78 22.46 8.13 -4.00
C LEU A 78 22.29 8.91 -2.68
N LEU A 79 23.37 9.46 -2.12
CA LEU A 79 23.35 10.25 -0.88
C LEU A 79 23.23 11.76 -1.16
N LEU A 80 23.28 12.19 -2.42
CA LEU A 80 23.25 13.60 -2.79
C LEU A 80 21.82 14.16 -2.75
N PRO A 81 21.67 15.48 -2.47
CA PRO A 81 20.39 16.17 -2.54
C PRO A 81 19.68 15.93 -3.87
N GLY A 82 18.35 15.75 -3.82
CA GLY A 82 17.52 15.43 -4.98
C GLY A 82 17.40 13.92 -5.27
N VAL A 83 18.37 13.10 -4.82
CA VAL A 83 18.35 11.63 -4.98
C VAL A 83 18.09 10.92 -3.67
N CYS A 84 18.70 11.35 -2.56
CA CYS A 84 18.66 10.64 -1.27
C CYS A 84 17.27 10.45 -0.67
N GLU A 85 16.32 11.32 -1.03
CA GLU A 85 14.92 11.24 -0.61
C GLU A 85 14.12 10.23 -1.44
N SER A 86 14.64 9.73 -2.55
CA SER A 86 13.92 8.79 -3.40
C SER A 86 13.81 7.39 -2.78
N VAL A 87 12.71 6.71 -3.09
CA VAL A 87 12.50 5.31 -2.71
C VAL A 87 13.63 4.40 -3.20
N ILE A 88 14.14 4.61 -4.42
CA ILE A 88 15.23 3.80 -4.98
C ILE A 88 16.55 4.00 -4.22
N ALA A 89 16.87 5.23 -3.82
CA ALA A 89 18.07 5.47 -3.01
C ALA A 89 17.97 4.74 -1.68
N TYR A 90 16.83 4.85 -0.99
CA TYR A 90 16.62 4.18 0.28
C TYR A 90 16.66 2.63 0.15
N LEU A 91 16.03 2.09 -0.89
CA LEU A 91 16.05 0.65 -1.20
C LEU A 91 17.49 0.15 -1.43
N LEU A 92 18.25 0.83 -2.30
CA LEU A 92 19.60 0.39 -2.69
C LEU A 92 20.64 0.61 -1.59
N LEU A 93 20.47 1.61 -0.72
CA LEU A 93 21.43 1.87 0.35
C LEU A 93 21.20 0.98 1.58
N TYR A 94 19.93 0.69 1.90
CA TYR A 94 19.56 0.11 3.19
C TYR A 94 18.85 -1.26 3.10
N HIS A 95 18.26 -1.67 1.96
CA HIS A 95 17.39 -2.85 1.88
C HIS A 95 17.83 -3.91 0.85
N LEU A 96 19.10 -3.92 0.44
CA LEU A 96 19.60 -4.88 -0.56
C LEU A 96 19.45 -6.35 -0.14
N ASP A 97 19.49 -6.66 1.15
CA ASP A 97 19.39 -8.04 1.64
C ASP A 97 17.96 -8.56 1.68
N GLY A 98 17.00 -7.64 1.71
CA GLY A 98 15.58 -7.91 1.53
C GLY A 98 15.21 -8.33 0.11
N LEU A 99 16.04 -8.00 -0.88
CA LEU A 99 15.80 -8.35 -2.28
C LEU A 99 16.22 -9.79 -2.60
N PRO A 100 15.46 -10.52 -3.45
CA PRO A 100 15.87 -11.82 -3.99
C PRO A 100 17.27 -11.74 -4.60
N LYS A 101 18.02 -12.84 -4.57
CA LYS A 101 19.38 -12.88 -5.12
C LYS A 101 19.42 -13.77 -6.35
N ASP A 102 20.06 -13.30 -7.42
CA ASP A 102 20.29 -14.12 -8.61
C ASP A 102 21.33 -15.22 -8.37
N THR A 103 21.60 -16.03 -9.40
CA THR A 103 22.54 -17.16 -9.31
C THR A 103 23.97 -16.76 -8.97
N GLU A 104 24.33 -15.48 -9.13
CA GLU A 104 25.64 -14.94 -8.78
C GLU A 104 25.61 -14.21 -7.41
N GLY A 105 24.49 -14.27 -6.70
CA GLY A 105 24.31 -13.64 -5.39
C GLY A 105 23.98 -12.15 -5.46
N ARG A 106 23.73 -11.59 -6.66
CA ARG A 106 23.41 -10.16 -6.82
C ARG A 106 21.96 -9.90 -6.45
N PRO A 107 21.64 -8.78 -5.76
CA PRO A 107 20.25 -8.37 -5.54
C PRO A 107 19.51 -8.24 -6.87
N PHE A 108 18.27 -8.72 -6.90
CA PHE A 108 17.40 -8.71 -8.05
C PHE A 108 16.26 -7.72 -7.86
N LEU A 109 16.04 -6.87 -8.85
CA LEU A 109 14.93 -5.94 -8.90
C LEU A 109 14.03 -6.32 -10.07
N ASP A 110 12.79 -6.71 -9.77
CA ASP A 110 11.79 -7.11 -10.77
C ASP A 110 11.12 -5.89 -11.41
N ALA A 111 11.92 -5.07 -12.10
CA ALA A 111 11.50 -3.83 -12.75
C ALA A 111 11.90 -3.80 -14.24
N ASP A 112 11.52 -2.73 -14.95
CA ASP A 112 11.95 -2.51 -16.32
C ASP A 112 13.44 -2.10 -16.39
N PRO A 113 14.32 -2.94 -17.00
CA PRO A 113 15.72 -2.60 -17.13
C PRO A 113 15.98 -1.34 -17.97
N VAL A 114 15.10 -1.01 -18.93
CA VAL A 114 15.30 0.15 -19.82
C VAL A 114 15.18 1.46 -19.04
N TYR A 115 14.15 1.58 -18.21
CA TYR A 115 13.99 2.75 -17.36
C TYR A 115 15.06 2.82 -16.25
N LEU A 116 15.42 1.70 -15.61
CA LEU A 116 16.45 1.70 -14.55
C LEU A 116 17.84 2.01 -15.09
N GLU A 117 18.16 1.61 -16.32
CA GLU A 117 19.41 1.99 -16.98
C GLU A 117 19.48 3.51 -17.18
N TRP A 118 18.40 4.13 -17.69
CA TRP A 118 18.30 5.58 -17.80
C TRP A 118 18.43 6.28 -16.44
N LEU A 119 17.73 5.78 -15.41
CA LEU A 119 17.78 6.38 -14.07
C LEU A 119 19.19 6.29 -13.46
N ARG A 120 19.90 5.18 -13.68
CA ARG A 120 21.29 5.00 -13.24
C ARG A 120 22.21 6.04 -13.88
N ASP A 121 22.03 6.31 -15.17
CA ASP A 121 22.84 7.31 -15.89
C ASP A 121 22.55 8.72 -15.35
N GLU A 122 21.28 9.04 -15.08
CA GLU A 122 20.89 10.32 -14.46
C GLU A 122 21.45 10.48 -13.04
N ILE A 123 21.41 9.43 -12.21
CA ILE A 123 22.06 9.42 -10.88
C ILE A 123 23.57 9.65 -11.01
N THR A 124 24.19 9.08 -12.04
CA THR A 124 25.62 9.30 -12.31
C THR A 124 25.89 10.77 -12.67
N ASN A 125 25.02 11.39 -13.48
CA ASN A 125 25.11 12.81 -13.83
C ASN A 125 25.01 13.73 -12.60
N VAL A 126 24.19 13.39 -11.60
CA VAL A 126 24.16 14.09 -10.30
C VAL A 126 25.53 14.03 -9.62
N GLY A 127 26.17 12.86 -9.61
CA GLY A 127 27.52 12.71 -9.05
C GLY A 127 28.59 13.52 -9.78
N VAL A 128 28.51 13.58 -11.11
CA VAL A 128 29.43 14.36 -11.95
C VAL A 128 29.24 15.87 -11.70
N ALA A 129 27.99 16.33 -11.64
CA ALA A 129 27.68 17.74 -11.37
C ALA A 129 28.17 18.16 -9.97
N ASP A 130 27.93 17.35 -8.94
CA ASP A 130 28.44 17.58 -7.57
C ASP A 130 29.96 17.73 -7.54
N ALA A 131 30.68 16.84 -8.23
CA ALA A 131 32.14 16.91 -8.34
C ALA A 131 32.64 18.20 -9.05
N GLN A 132 31.79 18.83 -9.86
CA GLN A 132 32.05 20.09 -10.55
C GLN A 132 31.54 21.32 -9.78
N GLY A 133 30.86 21.13 -8.64
CA GLY A 133 30.20 22.21 -7.90
C GLY A 133 28.92 22.72 -8.58
N GLU A 134 28.34 21.92 -9.46
CA GLU A 134 27.07 22.18 -10.16
C GLU A 134 25.93 21.32 -9.58
N SER A 135 24.70 21.64 -9.96
CA SER A 135 23.51 20.85 -9.61
C SER A 135 22.92 20.22 -10.86
N HIS A 136 22.52 18.94 -10.78
CA HIS A 136 21.78 18.25 -11.83
C HIS A 136 20.41 17.83 -11.29
N GLU A 137 19.36 18.17 -12.02
CA GLU A 137 17.99 17.76 -11.69
C GLU A 137 17.58 16.60 -12.59
N ILE A 138 17.12 15.50 -11.96
CA ILE A 138 16.63 14.34 -12.70
C ILE A 138 15.18 14.58 -13.11
N VAL A 139 14.97 14.81 -14.40
CA VAL A 139 13.65 15.03 -15.00
C VAL A 139 13.49 14.09 -16.20
N LEU A 140 12.32 13.45 -16.31
CA LEU A 140 12.00 12.63 -17.46
C LEU A 140 12.09 13.45 -18.75
N ASN A 141 12.82 12.91 -19.74
CA ASN A 141 12.96 13.48 -21.07
C ASN A 141 12.55 12.47 -22.14
N PRO A 142 12.27 12.89 -23.38
CA PRO A 142 11.95 11.96 -24.45
C PRO A 142 13.07 10.90 -24.65
N PRO A 143 12.71 9.62 -24.79
CA PRO A 143 11.35 9.08 -24.94
C PRO A 143 10.65 8.71 -23.61
N HIS A 144 11.32 8.81 -22.46
CA HIS A 144 10.81 8.33 -21.16
C HIS A 144 9.66 9.18 -20.59
N ASP A 145 9.54 10.44 -21.00
CA ASP A 145 8.47 11.35 -20.58
C ASP A 145 7.07 10.99 -21.12
N THR A 146 7.02 10.14 -22.15
CA THR A 146 5.78 9.71 -22.81
C THR A 146 5.58 8.19 -22.75
N ASP A 147 6.61 7.44 -22.34
CA ASP A 147 6.55 6.01 -22.20
C ASP A 147 5.85 5.59 -20.88
N VAL A 148 4.85 4.72 -21.01
CA VAL A 148 3.99 4.31 -19.88
C VAL A 148 4.72 3.46 -18.85
N SER A 149 5.77 2.73 -19.24
CA SER A 149 6.61 1.97 -18.31
C SER A 149 7.46 2.93 -17.49
N SER A 150 8.16 3.83 -18.17
CA SER A 150 9.03 4.84 -17.57
C SER A 150 8.27 5.75 -16.60
N LEU A 151 7.07 6.22 -16.97
CA LEU A 151 6.23 7.02 -16.08
C LEU A 151 5.83 6.27 -14.80
N PHE A 152 5.46 4.99 -14.91
CA PHE A 152 5.10 4.18 -13.76
C PHE A 152 6.28 3.99 -12.81
N TRP A 153 7.43 3.59 -13.36
CA TRP A 153 8.61 3.30 -12.56
C TRP A 153 9.23 4.57 -11.98
N HIS A 154 9.20 5.69 -12.72
CA HIS A 154 9.64 6.98 -12.21
C HIS A 154 8.80 7.44 -11.03
N GLU A 155 7.48 7.29 -11.10
CA GLU A 155 6.60 7.61 -9.98
C GLU A 155 6.92 6.76 -8.74
N LEU A 156 7.06 5.44 -8.92
CA LEU A 156 7.29 4.52 -7.82
C LEU A 156 8.68 4.69 -7.18
N PHE A 157 9.73 4.79 -8.00
CA PHE A 157 11.11 4.73 -7.52
C PHE A 157 11.72 6.10 -7.23
N PHE A 158 11.32 7.16 -7.95
CA PHE A 158 12.01 8.45 -7.90
C PHE A 158 11.14 9.62 -7.44
N SER A 159 9.93 9.78 -8.00
CA SER A 159 9.00 10.85 -7.60
C SER A 159 8.51 10.65 -6.17
N THR A 160 8.19 9.40 -5.81
CA THR A 160 7.80 9.07 -4.43
C THR A 160 9.00 9.32 -3.53
N LYS A 161 8.88 10.34 -2.68
CA LYS A 161 9.90 10.70 -1.68
C LYS A 161 9.63 9.98 -0.37
N THR A 162 10.69 9.71 0.36
CA THR A 162 10.71 9.12 1.70
C THR A 162 11.36 10.13 2.64
N GLY A 163 10.73 10.39 3.78
CA GLY A 163 11.35 11.21 4.84
C GLY A 163 12.51 10.51 5.58
N LEU A 164 12.74 9.23 5.28
CA LEU A 164 13.64 8.35 6.01
C LEU A 164 15.12 8.72 5.85
N GLY A 165 15.52 9.30 4.71
CA GLY A 165 16.90 9.75 4.50
C GLY A 165 17.32 10.89 5.44
N THR A 166 16.39 11.79 5.75
CA THR A 166 16.62 12.98 6.60
C THR A 166 16.60 12.67 8.10
N LEU A 167 15.92 11.58 8.49
CA LEU A 167 15.85 11.13 9.88
C LEU A 167 17.16 10.46 10.34
N VAL A 168 17.88 9.80 9.43
CA VAL A 168 19.14 9.10 9.73
C VAL A 168 20.33 10.06 9.87
N THR A 169 20.28 11.24 9.24
CA THR A 169 21.39 12.22 9.29
C THR A 169 21.39 13.10 10.53
N LYS A 170 20.26 13.25 11.24
CA LYS A 170 20.19 14.04 12.49
C LYS A 170 21.01 13.43 13.63
N ASP A 171 21.20 12.11 13.66
CA ASP A 171 21.96 11.44 14.74
C ASP A 171 23.48 11.71 14.70
N ALA A 172 24.00 12.29 13.61
CA ALA A 172 25.44 12.52 13.44
C ALA A 172 25.93 13.91 13.88
N ASP A 173 25.06 14.93 13.93
CA ASP A 173 25.47 16.34 14.07
C ASP A 173 25.14 16.99 15.43
N GLU A 174 24.36 16.36 16.31
CA GLU A 174 24.01 16.93 17.62
C GLU A 174 24.79 16.28 18.78
N SER A 175 26.11 16.46 18.78
CA SER A 175 26.93 16.26 19.97
C SER A 175 27.99 17.34 20.10
N GLU A 176 27.58 18.59 20.35
CA GLU A 176 28.36 19.52 21.17
C GLU A 176 27.57 20.80 21.55
N ALA A 177 27.78 21.25 22.80
CA ALA A 177 27.30 22.49 23.46
C ALA A 177 25.90 22.42 24.11
N ALA A 178 25.65 22.86 25.36
CA ALA A 178 26.47 23.57 26.33
C ALA A 178 25.94 23.35 27.76
N ALA A 179 26.86 23.17 28.71
CA ALA A 179 26.60 23.34 30.12
C ALA A 179 26.45 24.84 30.44
N THR A 180 25.31 25.24 31.02
CA THR A 180 25.24 26.43 31.90
C THR A 180 24.00 26.36 32.79
N SER A 181 24.21 26.69 34.06
CA SER A 181 23.26 26.72 35.18
C SER A 181 21.81 27.14 34.79
N LYS A 182 20.91 26.17 34.61
CA LYS A 182 19.47 26.36 34.49
C LYS A 182 18.75 25.77 35.72
N ASN A 183 17.63 26.39 36.11
CA ASN A 183 16.75 25.89 37.17
C ASN A 183 16.37 24.42 36.87
N PRO A 184 16.36 23.50 37.86
CA PRO A 184 16.01 22.09 37.64
C PRO A 184 14.69 21.88 36.89
N ILE A 185 13.71 22.78 37.05
CA ILE A 185 12.43 22.73 36.34
C ILE A 185 12.58 23.04 34.85
N ASP A 186 13.48 23.95 34.48
CA ASP A 186 13.74 24.31 33.08
C ASP A 186 14.52 23.20 32.36
N ILE A 187 15.37 22.45 33.08
CA ILE A 187 16.06 21.26 32.58
C ILE A 187 15.06 20.12 32.33
N ILE A 188 14.11 19.90 33.25
CA ILE A 188 13.06 18.88 33.09
C ILE A 188 12.10 19.24 31.95
N LYS A 189 11.75 20.53 31.79
CA LYS A 189 10.89 20.98 30.68
C LYS A 189 11.57 20.88 29.32
N ALA A 190 12.85 21.25 29.23
CA ALA A 190 13.64 21.06 28.02
C ALA A 190 13.70 19.56 27.68
N SER A 191 14.08 18.72 28.65
CA SER A 191 14.13 17.27 28.46
C SER A 191 12.78 16.64 28.11
N ALA A 192 11.65 17.14 28.64
CA ALA A 192 10.33 16.67 28.27
C ALA A 192 9.94 17.08 26.83
N SER A 193 10.29 18.30 26.42
CA SER A 193 10.10 18.78 25.04
C SER A 193 10.95 17.98 24.06
N ASP A 194 12.19 17.65 24.42
CA ASP A 194 13.10 16.86 23.60
C ASP A 194 12.57 15.42 23.43
N VAL A 195 12.03 14.82 24.50
CA VAL A 195 11.39 13.49 24.44
C VAL A 195 10.11 13.51 23.61
N GLU A 196 9.30 14.56 23.70
CA GLU A 196 8.09 14.72 22.88
C GLU A 196 8.42 14.91 21.39
N ALA A 197 9.47 15.68 21.07
CA ALA A 197 9.98 15.83 19.71
C ALA A 197 10.51 14.49 19.17
N ALA A 198 11.33 13.78 19.95
CA ALA A 198 11.85 12.46 19.57
C ALA A 198 10.72 11.43 19.37
N MET A 199 9.68 11.46 20.19
CA MET A 199 8.50 10.62 20.01
C MET A 199 7.78 10.95 18.71
N THR A 200 7.61 12.23 18.40
CA THR A 200 6.97 12.69 17.16
C THR A 200 7.77 12.21 15.93
N ASP A 201 9.10 12.37 15.97
CA ASP A 201 9.99 11.91 14.89
C ASP A 201 9.93 10.38 14.72
N LEU A 202 9.84 9.60 15.82
CA LEU A 202 9.68 8.13 15.76
C LEU A 202 8.32 7.69 15.20
N VAL A 203 7.24 8.38 15.55
CA VAL A 203 5.90 8.09 15.01
C VAL A 203 5.86 8.37 13.50
N GLU A 204 6.46 9.48 13.06
CA GLU A 204 6.57 9.81 11.64
C GLU A 204 7.47 8.79 10.91
N ALA A 205 8.59 8.40 11.51
CA ALA A 205 9.46 7.34 10.98
C ALA A 205 8.71 6.01 10.81
N GLU A 206 7.89 5.62 11.78
CA GLU A 206 7.05 4.42 11.71
C GLU A 206 6.08 4.50 10.54
N LYS A 207 5.39 5.65 10.38
CA LYS A 207 4.44 5.90 9.29
C LYS A 207 5.13 5.82 7.92
N GLU A 208 6.28 6.45 7.79
CA GLU A 208 7.06 6.46 6.54
C GLU A 208 7.63 5.08 6.22
N LEU A 209 8.12 4.30 7.21
CA LEU A 209 8.55 2.92 6.99
C LEU A 209 7.40 2.02 6.53
N LYS A 210 6.21 2.16 7.14
CA LYS A 210 5.02 1.42 6.71
C LYS A 210 4.64 1.77 5.28
N ARG A 211 4.70 3.06 4.92
CA ARG A 211 4.44 3.51 3.54
C ARG A 211 5.49 2.97 2.56
N PHE A 212 6.76 2.98 2.94
CA PHE A 212 7.84 2.43 2.14
C PHE A 212 7.67 0.92 1.90
N HIS A 213 7.47 0.12 2.96
CA HIS A 213 7.23 -1.32 2.83
C HIS A 213 5.97 -1.65 2.05
N ARG A 214 4.95 -0.80 2.15
CA ARG A 214 3.75 -0.91 1.36
C ARG A 214 4.03 -0.75 -0.15
N ALA A 215 4.88 0.20 -0.53
CA ALA A 215 5.23 0.45 -1.92
C ALA A 215 6.23 -0.56 -2.49
N ILE A 216 7.18 -1.01 -1.67
CA ILE A 216 8.34 -1.82 -2.10
C ILE A 216 8.23 -3.30 -1.68
N GLY A 217 7.21 -3.65 -0.90
CA GLY A 217 6.90 -5.03 -0.52
C GLY A 217 6.93 -6.04 -1.67
N PRO A 218 6.37 -5.74 -2.86
CA PRO A 218 6.42 -6.65 -4.01
C PRO A 218 7.84 -7.02 -4.51
N PHE A 219 8.88 -6.27 -4.12
CA PHE A 219 10.27 -6.55 -4.50
C PHE A 219 11.02 -7.37 -3.45
N PHE A 220 10.49 -7.48 -2.22
CA PHE A 220 11.16 -8.24 -1.17
C PHE A 220 10.92 -9.74 -1.30
N LYS A 221 11.83 -10.51 -0.72
CA LYS A 221 11.70 -11.96 -0.61
C LYS A 221 10.39 -12.30 0.10
N SER A 222 9.61 -13.18 -0.52
CA SER A 222 8.43 -13.74 0.12
C SER A 222 8.86 -14.77 1.16
N PRO A 223 8.25 -14.80 2.37
CA PRO A 223 8.48 -15.87 3.34
C PRO A 223 8.05 -17.25 2.81
N ASP A 224 7.17 -17.29 1.80
CA ASP A 224 6.65 -18.51 1.20
C ASP A 224 7.55 -19.10 0.09
N GLY A 225 8.67 -18.45 -0.25
CA GLY A 225 9.62 -18.93 -1.27
C GLY A 225 9.19 -18.71 -2.72
N ASP A 226 8.14 -17.90 -2.95
CA ASP A 226 7.67 -17.45 -4.27
C ASP A 226 8.57 -16.36 -4.91
N ASP A 227 9.76 -16.14 -4.36
CA ASP A 227 10.76 -15.16 -4.80
C ASP A 227 11.82 -15.73 -5.77
N GLU A 228 11.64 -16.97 -6.22
CA GLU A 228 12.53 -17.61 -7.19
C GLU A 228 12.61 -16.78 -8.49
N ILE A 229 13.83 -16.45 -8.91
CA ILE A 229 14.07 -15.71 -10.14
C ILE A 229 14.05 -16.68 -11.31
N ARG A 230 13.15 -16.42 -12.26
CA ARG A 230 13.00 -17.17 -13.51
C ARG A 230 13.57 -16.36 -14.66
N SER A 231 14.33 -17.02 -15.53
CA SER A 231 14.97 -16.37 -16.68
C SER A 231 14.68 -17.11 -17.97
N VAL A 232 14.49 -16.36 -19.05
CA VAL A 232 14.34 -16.90 -20.41
C VAL A 232 15.23 -16.13 -21.38
N ARG A 233 15.78 -16.83 -22.38
CA ARG A 233 16.57 -16.21 -23.45
C ARG A 233 15.66 -15.88 -24.64
N VAL A 234 15.63 -14.62 -25.04
CA VAL A 234 14.88 -14.13 -26.21
C VAL A 234 15.85 -13.55 -27.22
N LEU A 235 16.06 -14.26 -28.32
CA LEU A 235 17.01 -13.90 -29.39
C LEU A 235 18.36 -13.37 -28.86
N GLY A 236 18.93 -14.09 -27.88
CA GLY A 236 20.24 -13.78 -27.28
C GLY A 236 20.19 -12.90 -26.03
N LYS A 237 19.11 -12.14 -25.80
CA LYS A 237 18.92 -11.34 -24.58
C LYS A 237 18.33 -12.17 -23.45
N THR A 238 18.76 -11.94 -22.22
CA THR A 238 18.15 -12.56 -21.03
C THR A 238 17.04 -11.64 -20.52
N VAL A 239 15.87 -12.21 -20.25
CA VAL A 239 14.78 -11.53 -19.54
C VAL A 239 14.47 -12.36 -18.31
N SER A 240 14.53 -11.73 -17.15
CA SER A 240 14.31 -12.37 -15.84
C SER A 240 13.17 -11.72 -15.09
N THR A 241 12.40 -12.49 -14.33
CA THR A 241 11.34 -11.98 -13.45
C THR A 241 11.18 -12.93 -12.26
N THR A 242 10.32 -12.60 -11.29
CA THR A 242 10.05 -13.47 -10.14
C THR A 242 8.91 -14.44 -10.39
N GLU A 243 8.92 -15.57 -9.68
CA GLU A 243 7.79 -16.51 -9.62
C GLU A 243 6.51 -15.80 -9.15
N ALA A 244 6.60 -14.87 -8.19
CA ALA A 244 5.49 -14.03 -7.75
C ALA A 244 4.83 -13.24 -8.90
N THR A 245 5.62 -12.57 -9.75
CA THR A 245 5.10 -11.85 -10.92
C THR A 245 4.40 -12.80 -11.92
N LEU A 246 4.97 -13.99 -12.15
CA LEU A 246 4.39 -14.99 -13.06
C LEU A 246 3.08 -15.59 -12.50
N ALA A 247 3.07 -15.93 -11.21
CA ALA A 247 1.90 -16.45 -10.53
C ALA A 247 0.77 -15.40 -10.47
N HIS A 248 1.11 -14.13 -10.24
CA HIS A 248 0.18 -13.00 -10.29
C HIS A 248 -0.43 -12.85 -11.68
N ALA A 249 0.38 -12.94 -12.73
CA ALA A 249 -0.10 -12.88 -14.11
C ALA A 249 -1.09 -14.02 -14.40
N GLY A 250 -0.80 -15.24 -13.93
CA GLY A 250 -1.69 -16.40 -13.99
C GLY A 250 -0.93 -17.67 -14.40
N ARG A 251 -1.01 -18.71 -13.56
CA ARG A 251 -0.31 -20.00 -13.78
C ARG A 251 -0.79 -20.79 -15.00
N ASP A 252 -1.99 -20.50 -15.48
CA ASP A 252 -2.59 -21.08 -16.68
C ASP A 252 -2.15 -20.37 -17.98
N LYS A 253 -1.46 -19.23 -17.87
CA LYS A 253 -1.07 -18.43 -19.04
C LYS A 253 0.20 -18.93 -19.69
N ARG A 254 0.31 -18.71 -21.00
CA ARG A 254 1.52 -19.04 -21.76
C ARG A 254 2.77 -18.35 -21.21
N LEU A 255 2.66 -17.13 -20.68
CA LEU A 255 3.78 -16.43 -20.04
C LEU A 255 4.43 -17.29 -18.95
N TYR A 256 3.61 -17.85 -18.05
CA TYR A 256 4.08 -18.74 -16.98
C TYR A 256 4.81 -19.97 -17.54
N ALA A 257 4.19 -20.66 -18.50
CA ALA A 257 4.78 -21.84 -19.14
C ALA A 257 6.08 -21.53 -19.89
N THR A 258 6.22 -20.35 -20.49
CA THR A 258 7.44 -19.94 -21.21
C THR A 258 8.64 -19.86 -20.26
N PHE A 259 8.49 -19.22 -19.11
CA PHE A 259 9.57 -19.14 -18.11
C PHE A 259 9.91 -20.50 -17.46
N HIS A 260 8.95 -21.43 -17.43
CA HIS A 260 9.15 -22.79 -16.89
C HIS A 260 9.66 -23.79 -17.93
N SER A 261 9.63 -23.45 -19.22
CA SER A 261 10.01 -24.38 -20.28
C SER A 261 11.52 -24.64 -20.36
N GLY A 262 12.34 -23.70 -19.86
CA GLY A 262 13.79 -23.68 -20.05
C GLY A 262 14.24 -23.45 -21.50
N ALA A 263 13.30 -23.27 -22.44
CA ALA A 263 13.59 -23.11 -23.86
C ALA A 263 13.80 -21.63 -24.24
N SER A 264 14.72 -21.38 -25.17
CA SER A 264 14.89 -20.06 -25.78
C SER A 264 13.68 -19.70 -26.65
N VAL A 265 13.26 -18.45 -26.59
CA VAL A 265 12.15 -17.89 -27.36
C VAL A 265 12.68 -17.15 -28.58
N SER A 266 12.14 -17.48 -29.76
CA SER A 266 12.52 -16.86 -31.04
C SER A 266 11.33 -16.30 -31.83
N CYS A 267 10.09 -16.52 -31.36
CA CYS A 267 8.87 -16.12 -32.06
C CYS A 267 8.38 -14.71 -31.73
N ILE A 268 9.15 -13.92 -30.99
CA ILE A 268 8.83 -12.54 -30.60
C ILE A 268 10.12 -11.71 -30.56
N ARG A 269 10.01 -10.42 -30.85
CA ARG A 269 11.12 -9.49 -30.71
C ARG A 269 11.47 -9.28 -29.22
N PRO A 270 12.74 -9.08 -28.85
CA PRO A 270 13.11 -8.96 -27.44
C PRO A 270 12.50 -7.74 -26.75
N ASP A 271 12.39 -6.61 -27.46
CA ASP A 271 11.74 -5.39 -26.95
C ASP A 271 10.26 -5.62 -26.63
N HIS A 272 9.52 -6.29 -27.52
CA HIS A 272 8.13 -6.64 -27.26
C HIS A 272 7.99 -7.62 -26.09
N PHE A 273 8.87 -8.62 -25.99
CA PHE A 273 8.83 -9.56 -24.87
C PHE A 273 9.15 -8.87 -23.54
N THR A 274 10.14 -7.96 -23.51
CA THR A 274 10.41 -7.13 -22.33
C THR A 274 9.19 -6.31 -21.95
N ASN A 275 8.49 -5.69 -22.91
CA ASN A 275 7.26 -4.94 -22.64
C ASN A 275 6.12 -5.82 -22.09
N VAL A 276 5.98 -7.06 -22.57
CA VAL A 276 5.00 -8.03 -22.05
C VAL A 276 5.31 -8.36 -20.59
N VAL A 277 6.59 -8.64 -20.27
CA VAL A 277 7.01 -8.98 -18.91
C VAL A 277 6.92 -7.76 -17.99
N ASP A 278 7.36 -6.58 -18.44
CA ASP A 278 7.19 -5.32 -17.71
C ASP A 278 5.71 -5.06 -17.37
N PHE A 279 4.80 -5.28 -18.31
CA PHE A 279 3.38 -5.09 -18.03
C PHE A 279 2.88 -6.02 -16.91
N ALA A 280 3.36 -7.27 -16.88
CA ALA A 280 3.08 -8.18 -15.76
C ALA A 280 3.72 -7.70 -14.43
N ARG A 281 4.97 -7.20 -14.46
CA ARG A 281 5.63 -6.62 -13.28
C ARG A 281 4.85 -5.45 -12.72
N ARG A 282 4.41 -4.51 -13.58
CA ARG A 282 3.60 -3.35 -13.16
C ARG A 282 2.25 -3.78 -12.59
N GLN A 283 1.61 -4.80 -13.15
CA GLN A 283 0.38 -5.38 -12.57
C GLN A 283 0.61 -5.98 -11.17
N HIS A 284 1.77 -6.57 -10.94
CA HIS A 284 2.15 -7.11 -9.64
C HIS A 284 2.52 -6.02 -8.61
N CYS A 285 3.24 -4.97 -9.03
CA CYS A 285 3.81 -3.96 -8.14
C CYS A 285 2.88 -2.76 -7.87
N VAL A 286 1.83 -2.60 -8.68
CA VAL A 286 0.93 -1.44 -8.55
C VAL A 286 0.15 -1.49 -7.24
N SER A 287 -0.13 -0.30 -6.70
CA SER A 287 -1.05 -0.18 -5.57
C SER A 287 -2.44 -0.73 -5.92
N PRO A 288 -3.14 -1.32 -4.95
CA PRO A 288 -4.46 -1.91 -5.10
C PRO A 288 -5.43 -0.79 -5.41
N GLY A 289 -6.34 -1.06 -6.34
CA GLY A 289 -7.17 -0.05 -6.94
C GLY A 289 -6.40 1.05 -7.71
N SER A 290 -5.26 0.76 -8.32
CA SER A 290 -4.72 1.62 -9.37
C SER A 290 -4.85 0.96 -10.74
N ILE A 291 -4.68 1.80 -11.75
CA ILE A 291 -4.81 1.45 -13.16
C ILE A 291 -3.41 1.23 -13.73
N VAL A 292 -3.18 0.06 -14.33
CA VAL A 292 -1.97 -0.21 -15.11
C VAL A 292 -2.29 -0.04 -16.58
N LYS A 293 -1.69 0.97 -17.20
CA LYS A 293 -1.81 1.23 -18.64
C LYS A 293 -1.08 0.14 -19.44
N PRO A 294 -1.64 -0.32 -20.57
CA PRO A 294 -0.98 -1.29 -21.44
C PRO A 294 0.31 -0.71 -22.02
N PRO A 295 1.32 -1.54 -22.33
CA PRO A 295 2.58 -1.08 -22.87
C PRO A 295 2.41 -0.41 -24.25
N THR A 296 3.32 0.50 -24.57
CA THR A 296 3.37 1.24 -25.83
C THR A 296 4.56 0.81 -26.69
N ALA A 297 4.36 0.70 -28.00
CA ALA A 297 5.45 0.49 -28.95
C ALA A 297 5.14 1.15 -30.31
N GLN A 298 6.18 1.35 -31.12
CA GLN A 298 6.02 1.86 -32.49
C GLN A 298 5.06 1.01 -33.32
N ASN A 299 5.08 -0.32 -33.14
CA ASN A 299 4.12 -1.24 -33.75
C ASN A 299 3.11 -1.76 -32.72
N GLN A 300 2.16 -0.91 -32.35
CA GLN A 300 1.15 -1.21 -31.33
C GLN A 300 0.27 -2.42 -31.69
N GLN A 301 -0.02 -2.63 -32.98
CA GLN A 301 -0.82 -3.77 -33.43
C GLN A 301 -0.09 -5.09 -33.17
N GLN A 302 1.21 -5.17 -33.51
CA GLN A 302 1.99 -6.37 -33.23
C GLN A 302 2.21 -6.57 -31.72
N LEU A 303 2.45 -5.50 -30.96
CA LEU A 303 2.55 -5.60 -29.50
C LEU A 303 1.27 -6.17 -28.88
N ALA A 304 0.09 -5.78 -29.39
CA ALA A 304 -1.18 -6.32 -28.91
C ALA A 304 -1.34 -7.82 -29.22
N VAL A 305 -0.93 -8.26 -30.41
CA VAL A 305 -0.89 -9.70 -30.78
C VAL A 305 0.06 -10.46 -29.86
N ASP A 306 1.23 -9.89 -29.58
CA ASP A 306 2.25 -10.48 -28.73
C ASP A 306 1.79 -10.59 -27.26
N CYS A 307 1.16 -9.55 -26.70
CA CYS A 307 0.53 -9.61 -25.38
C CYS A 307 -0.56 -10.69 -25.31
N GLY A 308 -1.44 -10.74 -26.32
CA GLY A 308 -2.48 -11.75 -26.42
C GLY A 308 -1.93 -13.18 -26.51
N MET A 309 -0.83 -13.38 -27.24
CA MET A 309 -0.13 -14.65 -27.34
C MET A 309 0.32 -15.16 -25.95
N TYR A 310 0.71 -14.27 -25.05
CA TYR A 310 1.12 -14.59 -23.68
C TYR A 310 -0.01 -14.58 -22.65
N GLY A 311 -1.26 -14.35 -23.08
CA GLY A 311 -2.44 -14.34 -22.20
C GLY A 311 -2.63 -13.03 -21.43
N LEU A 312 -2.02 -11.93 -21.87
CA LEU A 312 -2.23 -10.60 -21.31
C LEU A 312 -3.18 -9.78 -22.19
N SER A 313 -4.16 -9.14 -21.57
CA SER A 313 -5.08 -8.22 -22.25
C SER A 313 -4.45 -6.83 -22.38
N MET A 314 -4.57 -6.20 -23.55
CA MET A 314 -4.18 -4.80 -23.77
C MET A 314 -5.20 -3.79 -23.25
N GLU A 315 -6.27 -4.26 -22.60
CA GLU A 315 -7.16 -3.39 -21.85
C GLU A 315 -6.46 -2.90 -20.57
N THR A 316 -6.84 -1.72 -20.13
CA THR A 316 -6.41 -1.15 -18.86
C THR A 316 -6.66 -2.14 -17.71
N ALA A 317 -5.59 -2.58 -17.06
CA ALA A 317 -5.69 -3.55 -15.98
C ALA A 317 -5.96 -2.85 -14.65
N ASN A 318 -7.03 -3.26 -13.96
CA ASN A 318 -7.31 -2.82 -12.60
C ASN A 318 -6.66 -3.78 -11.60
N SER A 319 -5.83 -3.25 -10.72
CA SER A 319 -5.25 -4.02 -9.63
C SER A 319 -6.32 -4.48 -8.62
N PRO A 320 -6.00 -5.44 -7.74
CA PRO A 320 -6.94 -5.91 -6.71
C PRO A 320 -7.48 -4.75 -5.88
N VAL A 321 -8.74 -4.84 -5.41
CA VAL A 321 -9.29 -3.82 -4.48
C VAL A 321 -8.69 -3.97 -3.07
N LEU A 322 -8.35 -5.22 -2.70
CA LEU A 322 -7.82 -5.60 -1.40
C LEU A 322 -6.45 -6.25 -1.56
N TRP A 323 -5.53 -5.93 -0.66
CA TRP A 323 -4.33 -6.73 -0.41
C TRP A 323 -4.58 -7.88 0.57
N ALA A 324 -3.59 -8.77 0.67
CA ALA A 324 -3.62 -9.92 1.58
C ALA A 324 -3.59 -9.49 3.06
N ASP A 325 -2.77 -8.52 3.42
CA ASP A 325 -2.69 -7.94 4.77
C ASP A 325 -3.98 -7.17 5.12
N GLU A 326 -4.54 -6.43 4.18
CA GLU A 326 -5.83 -5.74 4.36
C GLU A 326 -6.98 -6.73 4.52
N LEU A 327 -7.01 -7.81 3.73
CA LEU A 327 -7.99 -8.87 3.89
C LEU A 327 -7.85 -9.55 5.26
N GLN A 328 -6.62 -9.80 5.69
CA GLN A 328 -6.34 -10.36 7.01
C GLN A 328 -6.81 -9.42 8.13
N TRP A 329 -6.53 -8.12 8.02
CA TRP A 329 -7.02 -7.11 8.95
C TRP A 329 -8.56 -7.09 9.00
N ILE A 330 -9.24 -7.20 7.85
CA ILE A 330 -10.71 -7.28 7.81
C ILE A 330 -11.20 -8.55 8.51
N ILE A 331 -10.57 -9.72 8.26
CA ILE A 331 -10.93 -10.98 8.91
C ILE A 331 -10.83 -10.84 10.43
N GLU A 332 -9.74 -10.26 10.93
CA GLU A 332 -9.57 -9.98 12.36
C GLU A 332 -10.65 -9.03 12.88
N ALA A 333 -11.00 -7.99 12.12
CA ALA A 333 -12.05 -7.04 12.46
C ALA A 333 -13.46 -7.67 12.54
N THR A 334 -13.68 -8.83 11.89
CA THR A 334 -14.93 -9.60 12.05
C THR A 334 -15.01 -10.36 13.38
N GLY A 335 -13.90 -10.55 14.09
CA GLY A 335 -13.84 -11.38 15.29
C GLY A 335 -14.05 -12.88 15.02
N LYS A 336 -13.99 -13.32 13.77
CA LYS A 336 -14.20 -14.71 13.38
C LYS A 336 -12.87 -15.46 13.27
N HIS A 337 -12.90 -16.73 13.65
CA HIS A 337 -11.76 -17.65 13.56
C HIS A 337 -11.99 -18.71 12.48
N ASN A 338 -10.91 -19.24 11.90
CA ASN A 338 -10.95 -20.28 10.85
C ASN A 338 -11.75 -19.88 9.59
N VAL A 339 -11.63 -18.62 9.19
CA VAL A 339 -12.33 -18.09 8.00
C VAL A 339 -11.64 -18.59 6.73
N THR A 340 -12.43 -19.09 5.78
CA THR A 340 -11.97 -19.35 4.42
C THR A 340 -12.53 -18.28 3.49
N THR A 341 -11.66 -17.53 2.83
CA THR A 341 -12.08 -16.49 1.88
C THR A 341 -12.19 -17.04 0.47
N THR A 342 -13.29 -16.77 -0.21
CA THR A 342 -13.47 -17.13 -1.63
C THR A 342 -14.07 -15.95 -2.37
N ARG A 343 -13.46 -15.58 -3.50
CA ARG A 343 -13.98 -14.50 -4.36
C ARG A 343 -15.22 -14.96 -5.13
N LEU A 344 -16.38 -14.49 -4.72
CA LEU A 344 -17.66 -14.82 -5.36
C LEU A 344 -17.89 -14.03 -6.66
N PHE A 345 -17.64 -12.71 -6.61
CA PHE A 345 -17.94 -11.77 -7.70
C PHE A 345 -16.82 -10.72 -7.85
N LYS A 346 -16.54 -10.30 -9.09
CA LYS A 346 -15.70 -9.14 -9.41
C LYS A 346 -16.28 -8.46 -10.64
N SER A 347 -16.63 -7.18 -10.56
CA SER A 347 -17.29 -6.46 -11.66
C SER A 347 -16.49 -6.48 -12.96
N SER A 348 -15.16 -6.33 -12.89
CA SER A 348 -14.29 -6.41 -14.07
C SER A 348 -14.21 -7.78 -14.73
N ARG A 349 -14.65 -8.86 -14.05
CA ARG A 349 -14.67 -10.24 -14.57
C ARG A 349 -16.09 -10.66 -14.94
N ASP A 350 -17.04 -10.31 -14.10
CA ASP A 350 -18.42 -10.82 -14.12
C ASP A 350 -19.42 -9.79 -14.68
N GLY A 351 -18.97 -8.58 -15.02
CA GLY A 351 -19.81 -7.45 -15.40
C GLY A 351 -20.44 -6.76 -14.19
N PHE A 352 -21.30 -5.76 -14.43
CA PHE A 352 -21.96 -4.98 -13.36
C PHE A 352 -23.43 -5.38 -13.12
N GLY A 353 -23.96 -6.36 -13.85
CA GLY A 353 -25.38 -6.70 -13.77
C GLY A 353 -25.82 -7.18 -12.38
N TYR A 354 -26.94 -6.64 -11.87
CA TYR A 354 -27.48 -7.00 -10.55
C TYR A 354 -27.93 -8.47 -10.46
N GLY A 355 -28.65 -8.99 -11.46
CA GLY A 355 -29.09 -10.39 -11.48
C GLY A 355 -27.91 -11.38 -11.45
N PRO A 356 -26.91 -11.26 -12.34
CA PRO A 356 -25.69 -12.07 -12.29
C PRO A 356 -24.94 -11.98 -10.96
N PHE A 357 -24.85 -10.78 -10.36
CA PHE A 357 -24.30 -10.60 -9.01
C PHE A 357 -25.08 -11.42 -7.98
N LEU A 358 -26.40 -11.24 -7.92
CA LEU A 358 -27.27 -11.87 -6.93
C LEU A 358 -27.18 -13.40 -7.01
N ASN A 359 -27.20 -13.96 -8.22
CA ASN A 359 -27.07 -15.41 -8.48
C ASN A 359 -25.77 -16.02 -7.93
N LYS A 360 -24.69 -15.22 -7.78
CA LYS A 360 -23.41 -15.71 -7.27
C LYS A 360 -23.28 -15.61 -5.75
N VAL A 361 -24.04 -14.74 -5.11
CA VAL A 361 -23.92 -14.45 -3.66
C VAL A 361 -25.06 -15.02 -2.83
N VAL A 362 -26.22 -15.32 -3.42
CA VAL A 362 -27.36 -15.92 -2.71
C VAL A 362 -26.95 -17.25 -2.08
N GLY A 363 -27.37 -17.45 -0.81
CA GLY A 363 -27.06 -18.64 -0.03
C GLY A 363 -25.62 -18.72 0.48
N LYS A 364 -24.78 -17.71 0.23
CA LYS A 364 -23.46 -17.55 0.85
C LYS A 364 -23.58 -16.60 2.05
N SER A 365 -22.79 -16.81 3.10
CA SER A 365 -22.82 -16.00 4.33
C SER A 365 -21.44 -15.44 4.65
N GLY A 366 -21.36 -14.42 5.51
CA GLY A 366 -20.12 -13.72 5.83
C GLY A 366 -19.60 -12.95 4.63
N LEU A 367 -20.45 -12.08 4.07
CA LEU A 367 -20.19 -11.44 2.79
C LEU A 367 -19.36 -10.18 2.98
N LEU A 368 -18.25 -10.11 2.25
CA LEU A 368 -17.38 -8.94 2.18
C LEU A 368 -17.61 -8.21 0.85
N PHE A 369 -18.08 -6.96 0.95
CA PHE A 369 -18.19 -6.05 -0.17
C PHE A 369 -16.99 -5.12 -0.16
N ALA A 370 -16.12 -5.23 -1.16
CA ALA A 370 -14.98 -4.34 -1.35
C ALA A 370 -15.23 -3.44 -2.56
N LEU A 371 -15.28 -2.14 -2.30
CA LEU A 371 -15.57 -1.08 -3.25
C LEU A 371 -14.33 -0.21 -3.44
N ARG A 372 -14.26 0.40 -4.61
CA ARG A 372 -13.21 1.34 -5.00
C ARG A 372 -13.88 2.51 -5.71
N ASP A 373 -13.48 3.72 -5.32
CA ASP A 373 -13.88 4.96 -6.00
C ASP A 373 -12.62 5.75 -6.41
N GLY A 374 -12.46 5.90 -7.72
CA GLY A 374 -11.24 6.42 -8.34
C GLY A 374 -9.98 5.64 -7.95
N ASP A 375 -8.87 6.33 -7.70
CA ASP A 375 -7.54 5.76 -7.40
C ASP A 375 -7.17 5.79 -5.91
N SER A 376 -7.92 6.54 -5.10
CA SER A 376 -7.55 6.86 -3.72
C SER A 376 -8.44 6.18 -2.67
N HIS A 377 -9.72 5.95 -2.97
CA HIS A 377 -10.70 5.51 -1.97
C HIS A 377 -11.00 4.02 -2.14
N ARG A 378 -10.69 3.25 -1.09
CA ARG A 378 -10.99 1.82 -0.99
C ARG A 378 -11.66 1.55 0.33
N PHE A 379 -12.85 0.99 0.28
CA PHE A 379 -13.73 0.87 1.42
C PHE A 379 -14.77 -0.21 1.16
N GLY A 380 -15.65 -0.44 2.11
CA GLY A 380 -16.66 -1.46 1.92
C GLY A 380 -17.43 -1.77 3.18
N CYS A 381 -18.14 -2.89 3.16
CA CYS A 381 -18.83 -3.42 4.32
C CYS A 381 -18.69 -4.92 4.44
N PHE A 382 -18.81 -5.39 5.68
CA PHE A 382 -19.02 -6.79 5.99
C PHE A 382 -20.47 -7.00 6.42
N VAL A 383 -21.12 -8.01 5.87
CA VAL A 383 -22.48 -8.44 6.24
C VAL A 383 -22.38 -9.84 6.84
N ASP A 384 -22.68 -9.96 8.14
CA ASP A 384 -22.62 -11.21 8.87
C ASP A 384 -23.86 -12.08 8.68
N GLY A 385 -24.13 -12.42 7.43
CA GLY A 385 -25.28 -13.22 7.04
C GLY A 385 -25.37 -13.39 5.54
N PRO A 386 -26.32 -14.21 5.07
CA PRO A 386 -26.58 -14.34 3.66
C PRO A 386 -27.42 -13.18 3.11
N LEU A 387 -27.30 -12.92 1.81
CA LEU A 387 -28.33 -12.15 1.11
C LEU A 387 -29.55 -13.03 0.85
N THR A 388 -30.70 -12.59 1.36
CA THR A 388 -32.01 -13.25 1.15
C THR A 388 -32.90 -12.37 0.28
N PRO A 389 -32.84 -12.47 -1.06
CA PRO A 389 -33.81 -11.80 -1.93
C PRO A 389 -35.22 -12.38 -1.73
N PRO A 390 -36.28 -11.63 -2.05
CA PRO A 390 -37.66 -12.12 -1.97
C PRO A 390 -37.96 -13.15 -3.05
N ASP A 391 -38.96 -14.01 -2.79
CA ASP A 391 -39.46 -15.00 -3.77
C ASP A 391 -40.09 -14.34 -5.01
N ASP A 392 -40.81 -13.23 -4.81
CA ASP A 392 -41.35 -12.42 -5.90
C ASP A 392 -40.26 -11.47 -6.43
N PRO A 393 -39.88 -11.58 -7.73
CA PRO A 393 -38.81 -10.76 -8.31
C PRO A 393 -39.10 -9.26 -8.32
N LEU A 394 -40.35 -8.82 -8.09
CA LEU A 394 -40.74 -7.41 -8.03
C LEU A 394 -40.69 -6.80 -6.62
N GLN A 395 -40.55 -7.64 -5.58
CA GLN A 395 -40.57 -7.19 -4.18
C GLN A 395 -39.17 -6.84 -3.66
N THR A 396 -39.13 -6.40 -2.40
CA THR A 396 -37.90 -6.30 -1.61
C THR A 396 -38.01 -7.14 -0.35
N ASN A 397 -36.87 -7.50 0.24
CA ASN A 397 -36.81 -8.14 1.55
C ASN A 397 -35.86 -7.35 2.45
N LEU A 398 -36.39 -6.79 3.54
CA LEU A 398 -35.65 -6.06 4.58
C LEU A 398 -35.54 -6.95 5.81
N TYR A 399 -34.33 -7.12 6.32
CA TYR A 399 -34.07 -7.93 7.51
C TYR A 399 -32.84 -7.42 8.27
N ASP A 400 -32.82 -7.71 9.56
CA ASP A 400 -31.71 -7.34 10.44
C ASP A 400 -30.56 -8.33 10.29
N VAL A 401 -29.34 -7.81 10.21
CA VAL A 401 -28.11 -8.59 10.08
C VAL A 401 -26.94 -7.71 10.51
N THR A 402 -25.98 -8.28 11.23
CA THR A 402 -24.83 -7.51 11.71
C THR A 402 -24.00 -6.98 10.54
N VAL A 403 -23.74 -5.68 10.56
CA VAL A 403 -22.98 -4.97 9.53
C VAL A 403 -21.99 -4.01 10.18
N PHE A 404 -20.79 -3.93 9.61
CA PHE A 404 -19.88 -2.81 9.82
C PHE A 404 -19.33 -2.31 8.49
N PHE A 405 -18.95 -1.04 8.44
CA PHE A 405 -18.18 -0.50 7.30
C PHE A 405 -16.69 -0.51 7.62
N PHE A 406 -15.87 -0.47 6.59
CA PHE A 406 -14.44 -0.27 6.72
C PHE A 406 -13.92 0.67 5.64
N SER A 407 -12.84 1.39 5.94
CA SER A 407 -12.05 2.14 4.97
C SER A 407 -10.61 1.65 5.05
N LEU A 408 -10.00 1.41 3.89
CA LEU A 408 -8.60 0.96 3.77
C LEU A 408 -7.69 2.09 3.28
N SER A 409 -8.26 3.03 2.51
CA SER A 409 -7.60 4.25 2.06
C SER A 409 -8.62 5.31 1.66
N GLY A 410 -8.15 6.56 1.53
CA GLY A 410 -8.94 7.71 1.09
C GLY A 410 -9.49 8.48 2.28
N ALA A 411 -10.59 7.99 2.87
CA ALA A 411 -11.23 8.63 4.01
C ALA A 411 -10.45 8.55 5.32
N TYR A 412 -9.53 7.58 5.42
CA TYR A 412 -8.61 7.37 6.53
C TYR A 412 -7.23 6.97 5.99
N GLU A 413 -6.17 7.35 6.70
CA GLU A 413 -4.80 6.98 6.34
C GLU A 413 -4.49 5.49 6.62
N THR A 414 -5.14 4.92 7.64
CA THR A 414 -4.97 3.51 8.06
C THR A 414 -6.29 2.75 7.95
N PRO A 415 -6.25 1.42 7.76
CA PRO A 415 -7.44 0.56 7.84
C PRO A 415 -8.25 0.87 9.10
N THR A 416 -9.51 1.26 8.91
CA THR A 416 -10.38 1.76 9.96
C THR A 416 -11.73 1.06 9.87
N LYS A 417 -12.17 0.49 11.01
CA LYS A 417 -13.49 -0.12 11.17
C LYS A 417 -14.47 0.94 11.64
N ILE A 418 -15.64 0.99 11.03
CA ILE A 418 -16.74 1.89 11.37
C ILE A 418 -17.90 1.04 11.86
N GLU A 419 -18.13 1.10 13.17
CA GLU A 419 -19.23 0.37 13.81
C GLU A 419 -20.57 1.04 13.49
N ILE A 420 -21.58 0.20 13.22
CA ILE A 420 -22.95 0.64 12.96
C ILE A 420 -23.81 0.25 14.14
N SER A 421 -24.64 1.18 14.63
CA SER A 421 -25.56 0.90 15.74
C SER A 421 -26.52 -0.24 15.39
N GLU A 422 -26.83 -1.10 16.35
CA GLU A 422 -27.68 -2.28 16.15
C GLU A 422 -29.02 -1.95 15.48
N GLU A 423 -29.63 -0.82 15.86
CA GLU A 423 -30.88 -0.30 15.25
C GLU A 423 -30.78 0.03 13.75
N ARG A 424 -29.55 0.15 13.22
CA ARG A 424 -29.27 0.39 11.80
C ARG A 424 -28.69 -0.81 11.08
N GLN A 425 -28.40 -1.90 11.79
CA GLN A 425 -27.82 -3.12 11.22
C GLN A 425 -28.89 -3.93 10.47
N SER A 426 -29.23 -3.47 9.27
CA SER A 426 -30.19 -4.12 8.39
C SER A 426 -29.76 -4.05 6.93
N VAL A 427 -30.26 -4.98 6.14
CA VAL A 427 -30.04 -5.06 4.69
C VAL A 427 -31.38 -5.19 4.01
N GLU A 428 -31.60 -4.39 2.97
CA GLU A 428 -32.75 -4.50 2.08
C GLU A 428 -32.28 -4.91 0.68
N VAL A 429 -32.78 -6.06 0.21
CA VAL A 429 -32.42 -6.65 -1.08
C VAL A 429 -33.65 -6.65 -1.99
N ALA A 430 -33.56 -6.06 -3.18
CA ALA A 430 -34.61 -6.18 -4.18
C ALA A 430 -34.55 -7.54 -4.90
N GLY A 431 -35.71 -8.03 -5.34
CA GLY A 431 -35.76 -9.07 -6.37
C GLY A 431 -35.12 -8.58 -7.68
N THR A 432 -34.89 -9.49 -8.64
CA THR A 432 -34.18 -9.17 -9.89
C THR A 432 -34.85 -8.12 -10.78
N GLN A 433 -36.13 -7.83 -10.53
CA GLN A 433 -36.93 -6.79 -11.21
C GLN A 433 -37.49 -5.75 -10.21
N GLY A 434 -37.13 -5.87 -8.93
CA GLY A 434 -37.61 -5.02 -7.86
C GLY A 434 -36.74 -3.77 -7.69
N VAL A 435 -37.13 -2.93 -6.74
CA VAL A 435 -36.38 -1.72 -6.39
C VAL A 435 -36.52 -1.41 -4.91
N VAL A 436 -35.39 -1.15 -4.26
CA VAL A 436 -35.33 -0.62 -2.90
C VAL A 436 -35.74 0.85 -2.91
N LYS A 437 -36.63 1.19 -1.98
CA LYS A 437 -37.26 2.50 -1.89
C LYS A 437 -36.81 3.26 -0.64
N THR A 438 -36.95 4.58 -0.65
CA THR A 438 -36.82 5.39 0.56
C THR A 438 -38.00 5.17 1.51
N ASP A 439 -37.90 5.73 2.72
CA ASP A 439 -39.01 5.89 3.66
C ASP A 439 -40.24 6.59 3.07
N LYS A 440 -40.05 7.39 2.01
CA LYS A 440 -41.11 8.06 1.25
C LYS A 440 -41.65 7.23 0.09
N GLY A 441 -41.16 6.00 -0.10
CA GLY A 441 -41.56 5.11 -1.20
C GLY A 441 -40.90 5.44 -2.55
N GLU A 442 -39.89 6.31 -2.58
CA GLU A 442 -39.21 6.71 -3.82
C GLU A 442 -38.20 5.63 -4.25
N PRO A 443 -38.21 5.17 -5.51
CA PRO A 443 -37.28 4.13 -5.96
C PRO A 443 -35.85 4.68 -6.08
N ARG A 444 -34.87 3.96 -5.52
CA ARG A 444 -33.48 4.43 -5.45
C ARG A 444 -32.44 3.42 -5.92
N ALA A 445 -32.50 2.15 -5.50
CA ALA A 445 -31.40 1.22 -5.81
C ALA A 445 -31.83 -0.26 -5.83
N ASN A 446 -30.89 -1.14 -6.16
CA ASN A 446 -31.11 -2.59 -6.12
C ASN A 446 -30.90 -3.17 -4.71
N MET A 447 -30.00 -2.60 -3.91
CA MET A 447 -29.73 -3.04 -2.55
C MET A 447 -29.38 -1.85 -1.65
N SER A 448 -29.81 -1.91 -0.39
CA SER A 448 -29.48 -0.96 0.67
C SER A 448 -28.87 -1.72 1.85
N ILE A 449 -27.80 -1.18 2.42
CA ILE A 449 -27.06 -1.76 3.54
C ILE A 449 -26.97 -0.72 4.66
N ALA A 450 -27.12 -1.20 5.90
CA ALA A 450 -27.07 -0.43 7.13
C ALA A 450 -28.11 0.72 7.15
N CYS A 451 -29.39 0.39 6.96
CA CYS A 451 -30.48 1.38 6.86
C CYS A 451 -30.23 2.51 5.84
N GLY A 452 -29.67 2.17 4.68
CA GLY A 452 -29.44 3.13 3.61
C GLY A 452 -28.19 4.00 3.78
N TYR A 453 -27.21 3.57 4.56
CA TYR A 453 -25.89 4.20 4.55
C TYR A 453 -25.07 3.83 3.32
N LEU A 454 -25.31 2.67 2.71
CA LEU A 454 -24.74 2.27 1.42
C LEU A 454 -25.83 1.73 0.50
N TRP A 455 -25.87 2.22 -0.73
CA TRP A 455 -26.79 1.79 -1.79
C TRP A 455 -25.99 1.30 -2.98
N LEU A 456 -26.33 0.13 -3.50
CA LEU A 456 -25.73 -0.42 -4.73
C LEU A 456 -26.74 -0.42 -5.88
N GLY A 457 -26.31 0.01 -7.06
CA GLY A 457 -27.20 0.23 -8.20
C GLY A 457 -28.09 1.46 -8.03
N PHE A 458 -27.53 2.53 -7.48
CA PHE A 458 -28.25 3.74 -7.11
C PHE A 458 -28.51 4.68 -8.30
N ALA A 459 -29.73 5.21 -8.43
CA ALA A 459 -30.04 6.32 -9.31
C ALA A 459 -31.23 7.15 -8.78
N GLN A 460 -31.43 8.34 -9.35
CA GLN A 460 -32.55 9.22 -9.01
C GLN A 460 -33.27 9.71 -10.28
N PRO A 461 -34.43 9.15 -10.64
CA PRO A 461 -35.08 7.97 -10.04
C PRO A 461 -34.26 6.68 -10.26
N GLY A 462 -34.44 5.69 -9.37
CA GLY A 462 -33.73 4.40 -9.44
C GLY A 462 -34.59 3.20 -9.82
N PRO A 463 -34.00 1.98 -9.87
CA PRO A 463 -32.57 1.72 -9.69
C PRO A 463 -31.77 2.13 -10.94
N ALA A 464 -30.43 2.15 -10.84
CA ALA A 464 -29.57 2.26 -12.00
C ALA A 464 -29.71 1.01 -12.92
N ALA A 465 -29.17 1.10 -14.14
CA ALA A 465 -29.18 -0.03 -15.07
C ALA A 465 -28.34 -1.23 -14.56
N ASP A 466 -27.33 -0.97 -13.73
CA ASP A 466 -26.43 -1.96 -13.17
C ASP A 466 -25.81 -1.47 -11.84
N LEU A 467 -24.89 -2.26 -11.27
CA LEU A 467 -24.23 -1.99 -9.99
C LEU A 467 -23.03 -1.04 -10.08
N SER A 468 -22.79 -0.38 -11.22
CA SER A 468 -21.69 0.59 -11.31
C SER A 468 -21.98 1.81 -10.43
N SER A 469 -23.22 2.30 -10.40
CA SER A 469 -23.57 3.48 -9.62
C SER A 469 -23.90 3.12 -8.17
N CYS A 470 -23.27 3.81 -7.23
CA CYS A 470 -23.47 3.63 -5.79
C CYS A 470 -23.74 4.96 -5.08
N HIS A 471 -24.36 4.89 -3.90
CA HIS A 471 -24.51 6.02 -3.00
C HIS A 471 -24.09 5.67 -1.58
N GLN A 472 -23.27 6.50 -0.95
CA GLN A 472 -22.88 6.30 0.45
C GLN A 472 -22.90 7.61 1.23
N TRP A 473 -23.43 7.51 2.45
CA TRP A 473 -23.30 8.55 3.46
C TRP A 473 -23.29 7.90 4.84
N ILE A 474 -22.52 8.48 5.77
CA ILE A 474 -22.40 8.03 7.15
C ILE A 474 -22.52 9.27 8.03
N LYS A 475 -23.33 9.20 9.10
CA LYS A 475 -23.46 10.34 10.01
C LYS A 475 -22.15 10.60 10.74
N LYS A 476 -21.85 11.88 10.99
CA LYS A 476 -20.62 12.34 11.64
C LYS A 476 -20.36 11.68 13.00
N ASP A 477 -21.41 11.42 13.79
CA ASP A 477 -21.31 10.78 15.10
C ASP A 477 -20.89 9.30 15.05
N LEU A 478 -21.00 8.66 13.88
CA LEU A 478 -20.54 7.29 13.66
C LEU A 478 -19.13 7.21 13.07
N LEU A 479 -18.55 8.33 12.60
CA LEU A 479 -17.22 8.34 12.00
C LEU A 479 -16.15 8.38 13.11
N PRO A 480 -15.23 7.39 13.16
CA PRO A 480 -14.12 7.41 14.10
C PRO A 480 -13.21 8.64 13.95
N ASN A 481 -12.38 8.87 14.97
CA ASN A 481 -11.30 9.85 14.90
C ASN A 481 -10.36 9.54 13.75
N GLY A 482 -9.83 10.58 13.11
CA GLY A 482 -8.92 10.46 11.96
C GLY A 482 -9.60 10.53 10.59
N TYR A 483 -10.93 10.70 10.54
CA TYR A 483 -11.64 10.97 9.29
C TYR A 483 -11.16 12.28 8.67
N SER A 484 -10.67 12.22 7.43
CA SER A 484 -10.03 13.35 6.74
C SER A 484 -10.87 13.98 5.63
N CYS A 485 -11.94 13.29 5.19
CA CYS A 485 -12.82 13.79 4.12
C CYS A 485 -13.78 14.87 4.61
N SER A 486 -14.49 15.50 3.66
CA SER A 486 -15.47 16.53 3.99
C SER A 486 -16.72 15.95 4.67
N ILE A 487 -17.34 16.76 5.52
CA ILE A 487 -18.66 16.52 6.09
C ILE A 487 -19.61 17.53 5.44
N ASP A 488 -20.74 17.04 4.93
CA ASP A 488 -21.74 17.89 4.28
C ASP A 488 -22.49 18.78 5.28
N SER A 489 -23.34 19.68 4.77
CA SER A 489 -24.15 20.57 5.60
C SER A 489 -25.19 19.85 6.46
N LYS A 490 -25.45 18.56 6.22
CA LYS A 490 -26.36 17.71 7.00
C LYS A 490 -25.61 16.90 8.05
N GLY A 491 -24.29 17.09 8.19
CA GLY A 491 -23.48 16.36 9.16
C GLY A 491 -23.19 14.92 8.73
N SER A 492 -23.10 14.66 7.43
CA SER A 492 -22.79 13.34 6.87
C SER A 492 -21.47 13.35 6.10
N GLY A 493 -20.64 12.35 6.33
CA GLY A 493 -19.46 12.05 5.54
C GLY A 493 -19.69 10.89 4.56
N THR A 494 -18.67 10.52 3.79
CA THR A 494 -18.64 9.36 2.89
C THR A 494 -17.26 8.72 2.93
N LEU A 495 -17.15 7.41 2.68
CA LEU A 495 -15.86 6.73 2.54
C LEU A 495 -15.34 6.74 1.10
N ALA A 496 -16.14 7.28 0.17
CA ALA A 496 -15.80 7.50 -1.24
C ALA A 496 -15.36 8.96 -1.48
N GLN A 497 -14.96 9.30 -2.71
CA GLN A 497 -14.59 10.68 -3.07
C GLN A 497 -15.81 11.61 -3.05
N SER A 498 -17.00 11.06 -3.31
CA SER A 498 -18.26 11.79 -3.20
C SER A 498 -19.41 10.88 -2.79
N MET A 499 -20.55 11.45 -2.40
CA MET A 499 -21.68 10.65 -1.94
C MET A 499 -22.28 9.75 -3.04
N ASN A 500 -22.14 10.13 -4.32
CA ASN A 500 -22.58 9.33 -5.47
C ASN A 500 -21.33 8.97 -6.29
N PHE A 501 -21.02 7.69 -6.44
CA PHE A 501 -19.77 7.25 -7.07
C PHE A 501 -20.00 6.08 -8.02
N THR A 502 -19.00 5.79 -8.86
CA THR A 502 -19.06 4.81 -9.96
C THR A 502 -17.89 3.85 -9.99
#